data_AF-F9WNU6-F1
#
_entry.id   AF-F9WNU6-F1
#
_cell.length_a   1.000
_cell.length_b   1.000
_cell.length_c   1.000
_cell.angle_alpha   90.00
_cell.angle_beta   90.00
_cell.angle_gamma   90.00
#
_symmetry.space_group_name_H-M   'P 1'
#
loop_
_entity.id
_entity.type
_entity.pdbx_description
1 polymer ?
#
loop_
_entity_poly.entity_id
_entity_poly.type
_entity_poly.pdbx_seq_one_letter_code
_entity_poly.pdbx_strand_id
1 'polypeptide(L)'
;MTRQHLLPLLVCAMLCGGLLASSSALSQAMTSRENDVLNETLCEWWRNKARVRRHAVVLQSTLLQKRDNLTTKYQGFVNKVGDAGAAAQHSAVDKAWNAIRTKHWEGFMLASEGRREANAISADVLSWRRYLRPQWSVSDYDSSCSSTWQTSERNITVMYENLAKDVNVLFNLCKQHNIKHCDFYRDRVTPHVSWLNKTKTFDAVEAKLDELYRLAEETLKKAQMEKNVFDEKVFIGCELEKKLDIVRDTFLGLKKIAEDVTGMEAGLAQIADELQVKAKSLGMSDVAVADTQHVRHMANKVVESIFPALQRILAAMYGSTNSSLHTLLNYGKDFKHDFSNCR
;
A
#
# COMPACT_ATOMS: atom_id res chain seq x y z
N MET A 1 90.52 -71.89 -26.24
CA MET A 1 90.19 -70.93 -27.31
C MET A 1 88.68 -70.89 -27.47
N THR A 2 88.17 -69.68 -27.63
CA THR A 2 86.81 -69.20 -27.40
C THR A 2 85.85 -69.35 -28.59
N ARG A 3 84.56 -69.34 -28.25
CA ARG A 3 83.42 -68.71 -28.96
C ARG A 3 82.85 -69.41 -30.21
N GLN A 4 81.60 -69.90 -30.11
CA GLN A 4 80.39 -69.32 -30.75
C GLN A 4 79.22 -70.33 -30.77
N HIS A 5 78.34 -70.30 -29.76
CA HIS A 5 76.95 -70.77 -29.88
C HIS A 5 76.07 -70.02 -28.85
N LEU A 6 75.69 -68.79 -29.17
CA LEU A 6 74.72 -67.99 -28.39
C LEU A 6 73.91 -67.13 -29.37
N LEU A 7 73.02 -67.77 -30.14
CA LEU A 7 72.04 -67.10 -31.02
C LEU A 7 70.90 -68.07 -31.37
N PRO A 8 70.11 -68.54 -30.39
CA PRO A 8 68.66 -68.52 -30.63
C PRO A 8 67.79 -68.12 -29.43
N LEU A 9 68.35 -67.91 -28.23
CA LEU A 9 67.57 -67.62 -27.01
C LEU A 9 67.09 -66.16 -26.88
N LEU A 10 67.55 -65.25 -27.75
CA LEU A 10 67.20 -63.82 -27.70
C LEU A 10 65.94 -63.43 -28.49
N VAL A 11 65.41 -64.31 -29.35
CA VAL A 11 64.25 -63.98 -30.22
C VAL A 11 62.91 -64.28 -29.55
N CYS A 12 62.84 -65.26 -28.63
CA CYS A 12 61.59 -65.53 -27.88
C CYS A 12 61.32 -64.52 -26.75
N ALA A 13 62.36 -63.90 -26.17
CA ALA A 13 62.18 -62.90 -25.11
C ALA A 13 61.68 -61.55 -25.65
N MET A 14 61.99 -61.19 -26.90
CA MET A 14 61.53 -59.93 -27.50
C MET A 14 60.07 -59.99 -28.01
N LEU A 15 59.55 -61.17 -28.34
CA LEU A 15 58.16 -61.34 -28.78
C LEU A 15 57.15 -61.42 -27.63
N CYS A 16 57.58 -61.84 -26.43
CA CYS A 16 56.72 -61.78 -25.23
C CYS A 16 56.76 -60.41 -24.51
N GLY A 17 57.82 -59.62 -24.68
CA GLY A 17 57.92 -58.26 -24.13
C GLY A 17 57.03 -57.23 -24.83
N GLY A 18 56.75 -57.43 -26.13
CA GLY A 18 55.88 -56.56 -26.92
C GLY A 18 54.42 -56.56 -26.47
N LEU A 19 53.87 -57.72 -26.10
CA LEU A 19 52.47 -57.84 -25.65
C LEU A 19 52.23 -57.23 -24.26
N LEU A 20 53.22 -57.22 -23.36
CA LEU A 20 53.11 -56.59 -22.04
C LEU A 20 53.36 -55.08 -22.07
N ALA A 21 54.27 -54.59 -22.94
CA ALA A 21 54.51 -53.15 -23.13
C ALA A 21 53.35 -52.46 -23.88
N SER A 22 52.70 -53.15 -24.82
CA SER A 22 51.47 -52.64 -25.45
C SER A 22 50.32 -52.58 -24.46
N SER A 23 50.23 -53.51 -23.51
CA SER A 23 49.19 -53.54 -22.48
C SER A 23 49.37 -52.43 -21.44
N SER A 24 50.62 -52.16 -21.01
CA SER A 24 50.91 -51.06 -20.09
C SER A 24 50.78 -49.68 -20.76
N ALA A 25 51.15 -49.55 -22.04
CA ALA A 25 50.93 -48.33 -22.82
C ALA A 25 49.44 -48.12 -23.14
N LEU A 26 48.66 -49.17 -23.45
CA LEU A 26 47.20 -49.06 -23.56
C LEU A 26 46.56 -48.72 -22.23
N SER A 27 46.98 -49.37 -21.12
CA SER A 27 46.45 -49.06 -19.79
C SER A 27 46.84 -47.64 -19.34
N GLN A 28 48.05 -47.15 -19.63
CA GLN A 28 48.45 -45.77 -19.35
C GLN A 28 47.72 -44.76 -20.25
N ALA A 29 47.54 -45.05 -21.54
CA ALA A 29 46.76 -44.21 -22.44
C ALA A 29 45.26 -44.21 -22.10
N MET A 30 44.71 -45.35 -21.67
CA MET A 30 43.33 -45.49 -21.20
C MET A 30 43.12 -44.76 -19.87
N THR A 31 44.03 -44.92 -18.90
CA THR A 31 43.96 -44.19 -17.62
C THR A 31 44.20 -42.70 -17.79
N SER A 32 45.08 -42.26 -18.70
CA SER A 32 45.23 -40.84 -19.07
C SER A 32 43.95 -40.29 -19.67
N ARG A 33 43.35 -41.00 -20.64
CA ARG A 33 42.10 -40.58 -21.30
C ARG A 33 40.91 -40.59 -20.35
N GLU A 34 40.84 -41.55 -19.44
CA GLU A 34 39.79 -41.63 -18.41
C GLU A 34 39.94 -40.50 -17.38
N ASN A 35 41.17 -40.12 -17.03
CA ASN A 35 41.45 -38.96 -16.19
C ASN A 35 41.10 -37.62 -16.88
N ASP A 36 41.39 -37.48 -18.18
CA ASP A 36 41.06 -36.26 -18.94
C ASP A 36 39.54 -36.04 -19.07
N VAL A 37 38.79 -37.10 -19.39
CA VAL A 37 37.32 -37.05 -19.47
C VAL A 37 36.69 -36.74 -18.11
N LEU A 38 37.26 -37.30 -17.03
CA LEU A 38 36.82 -37.01 -15.67
C LEU A 38 37.08 -35.55 -15.28
N ASN A 39 38.21 -34.97 -15.69
CA ASN A 39 38.57 -33.58 -15.44
C ASN A 39 37.70 -32.59 -16.24
N GLU A 40 37.41 -32.87 -17.51
CA GLU A 40 36.53 -32.04 -18.33
C GLU A 40 35.09 -32.02 -17.79
N THR A 41 34.56 -33.19 -17.45
CA THR A 41 33.23 -33.35 -16.83
C THR A 41 33.15 -32.59 -15.50
N LEU A 42 34.20 -32.67 -14.69
CA LEU A 42 34.30 -31.97 -13.40
C LEU A 42 34.28 -30.45 -13.58
N CYS A 43 35.07 -29.92 -14.52
CA CYS A 43 35.04 -28.50 -14.86
C CYS A 43 33.66 -28.06 -15.37
N GLU A 44 33.03 -28.85 -16.25
CA GLU A 44 31.71 -28.54 -16.79
C GLU A 44 30.64 -28.51 -15.68
N TRP A 45 30.68 -29.47 -14.77
CA TRP A 45 29.78 -29.48 -13.61
C TRP A 45 29.98 -28.25 -12.72
N TRP A 46 31.23 -27.89 -12.41
CA TRP A 46 31.54 -26.68 -11.63
C TRP A 46 31.04 -25.41 -12.31
N ARG A 47 31.23 -25.28 -13.62
CA ARG A 47 30.73 -24.14 -14.41
C ARG A 47 29.21 -24.05 -14.37
N ASN A 48 28.50 -25.16 -14.61
CA ASN A 48 27.03 -25.18 -14.57
C ASN A 48 26.49 -24.90 -13.16
N LYS A 49 27.10 -25.49 -12.14
CA LYS A 49 26.77 -25.23 -10.73
C LYS A 49 26.93 -23.74 -10.39
N ALA A 50 28.06 -23.15 -10.76
CA ALA A 50 28.33 -21.73 -10.53
C ALA A 50 27.33 -20.84 -11.28
N ARG A 51 26.94 -21.22 -12.51
CA ARG A 51 25.93 -20.50 -13.30
C ARG A 51 24.56 -20.49 -12.63
N VAL A 52 24.07 -21.67 -12.20
CA VAL A 52 22.80 -21.78 -11.45
C VAL A 52 22.83 -20.89 -10.20
N ARG A 53 23.90 -20.97 -9.40
CA ARG A 53 24.05 -20.14 -8.20
C ARG A 53 23.99 -18.65 -8.52
N ARG A 54 24.71 -18.21 -9.56
CA ARG A 54 24.73 -16.80 -9.97
C ARG A 54 23.36 -16.32 -10.41
N HIS A 55 22.67 -17.04 -11.30
CA HIS A 55 21.32 -16.67 -11.72
C HIS A 55 20.34 -16.61 -10.55
N ALA A 56 20.44 -17.54 -9.61
CA ALA A 56 19.64 -17.52 -8.40
C ALA A 56 19.92 -16.26 -7.53
N VAL A 57 21.19 -15.89 -7.34
CA VAL A 57 21.57 -14.68 -6.58
C VAL A 57 21.16 -13.39 -7.28
N VAL A 58 21.28 -13.33 -8.61
CA VAL A 58 20.84 -12.16 -9.40
C VAL A 58 19.32 -12.00 -9.28
N LEU A 59 18.55 -13.07 -9.51
CA LEU A 59 17.09 -13.05 -9.37
C LEU A 59 16.66 -12.65 -7.95
N GLN A 60 17.32 -13.20 -6.92
CA GLN A 60 17.10 -12.82 -5.52
C GLN A 60 17.28 -11.30 -5.31
N SER A 61 18.38 -10.74 -5.83
CA SER A 61 18.71 -9.32 -5.68
C SER A 61 17.71 -8.44 -6.44
N THR A 62 17.31 -8.83 -7.63
CA THR A 62 16.29 -8.10 -8.41
C THR A 62 14.93 -8.12 -7.71
N LEU A 63 14.49 -9.27 -7.18
CA LEU A 63 13.22 -9.35 -6.45
C LEU A 63 13.25 -8.50 -5.18
N LEU A 64 14.39 -8.41 -4.50
CA LEU A 64 14.57 -7.50 -3.37
C LEU A 64 14.39 -6.03 -3.79
N GLN A 65 15.07 -5.60 -4.87
CA GLN A 65 14.93 -4.23 -5.38
C GLN A 65 13.49 -3.91 -5.78
N LYS A 66 12.80 -4.84 -6.43
CA LYS A 66 11.41 -4.69 -6.84
C LYS A 66 10.47 -4.57 -5.63
N ARG A 67 10.67 -5.40 -4.59
CA ARG A 67 9.93 -5.29 -3.31
C ARG A 67 10.12 -3.92 -2.67
N ASP A 68 11.35 -3.45 -2.60
CA ASP A 68 11.67 -2.18 -1.96
C ASP A 68 11.05 -1.01 -2.75
N ASN A 69 11.10 -1.05 -4.09
CA ASN A 69 10.41 -0.08 -4.95
C ASN A 69 8.90 -0.05 -4.73
N LEU A 70 8.25 -1.23 -4.66
CA LEU A 70 6.82 -1.33 -4.35
C LEU A 70 6.48 -0.72 -2.99
N THR A 71 7.34 -0.93 -1.99
CA THR A 71 7.18 -0.39 -0.64
C THR A 71 7.29 1.12 -0.64
N THR A 72 8.29 1.69 -1.32
CA THR A 72 8.47 3.13 -1.45
C THR A 72 7.28 3.78 -2.14
N LYS A 73 6.80 3.23 -3.27
CA LYS A 73 5.60 3.74 -3.97
C LYS A 73 4.36 3.72 -3.07
N TYR A 74 4.15 2.61 -2.35
CA TYR A 74 3.02 2.46 -1.45
C TYR A 74 3.07 3.45 -0.29
N GLN A 75 4.22 3.62 0.36
CA GLN A 75 4.40 4.61 1.41
C GLN A 75 4.18 6.04 0.90
N GLY A 76 4.63 6.36 -0.31
CA GLY A 76 4.37 7.65 -0.95
C GLY A 76 2.87 7.92 -1.10
N PHE A 77 2.10 6.92 -1.53
CA PHE A 77 0.63 7.05 -1.60
C PHE A 77 -0.01 7.13 -0.21
N VAL A 78 0.51 6.37 0.77
CA VAL A 78 0.03 6.42 2.16
C VAL A 78 0.14 7.82 2.74
N ASN A 79 1.28 8.48 2.53
CA ASN A 79 1.50 9.84 2.98
C ASN A 79 0.53 10.81 2.31
N LYS A 80 0.33 10.72 0.97
CA LYS A 80 -0.63 11.58 0.25
C LYS A 80 -2.06 11.50 0.81
N VAL A 81 -2.50 10.30 1.18
CA VAL A 81 -3.83 10.12 1.79
C VAL A 81 -3.85 10.62 3.22
N GLY A 82 -2.78 10.42 4.00
CA GLY A 82 -2.63 11.03 5.32
C GLY A 82 -2.73 12.56 5.27
N ASP A 83 -2.04 13.19 4.31
CA ASP A 83 -2.03 14.63 4.11
C ASP A 83 -3.39 15.19 3.66
N ALA A 84 -4.24 14.35 3.07
CA ALA A 84 -5.59 14.75 2.64
C ALA A 84 -6.60 14.86 3.80
N GLY A 85 -6.23 14.44 5.01
CA GLY A 85 -7.05 14.58 6.22
C GLY A 85 -8.45 13.99 6.07
N ALA A 86 -9.49 14.79 6.33
CA ALA A 86 -10.88 14.33 6.28
C ALA A 86 -11.34 13.89 4.87
N ALA A 87 -10.72 14.39 3.80
CA ALA A 87 -11.03 13.94 2.44
C ALA A 87 -10.64 12.45 2.21
N ALA A 88 -9.67 11.94 2.97
CA ALA A 88 -9.29 10.53 2.93
C ALA A 88 -10.40 9.58 3.42
N GLN A 89 -11.30 10.08 4.26
CA GLN A 89 -12.42 9.30 4.81
C GLN A 89 -13.57 9.15 3.82
N HIS A 90 -13.49 9.81 2.66
CA HIS A 90 -14.48 9.68 1.61
C HIS A 90 -14.56 8.24 1.10
N SER A 91 -15.77 7.70 0.97
CA SER A 91 -16.02 6.28 0.65
C SER A 91 -15.31 5.80 -0.63
N ALA A 92 -15.26 6.65 -1.66
CA ALA A 92 -14.56 6.34 -2.90
C ALA A 92 -13.04 6.24 -2.72
N VAL A 93 -12.46 7.08 -1.84
CA VAL A 93 -11.02 7.05 -1.52
C VAL A 93 -10.69 5.78 -0.74
N ASP A 94 -11.50 5.42 0.26
CA ASP A 94 -11.32 4.17 1.02
C ASP A 94 -11.40 2.94 0.11
N LYS A 95 -12.35 2.91 -0.83
CA LYS A 95 -12.44 1.82 -1.82
C LYS A 95 -11.19 1.73 -2.71
N ALA A 96 -10.69 2.87 -3.19
CA ALA A 96 -9.48 2.92 -4.00
C ALA A 96 -8.24 2.48 -3.20
N TRP A 97 -8.13 2.94 -1.95
CA TRP A 97 -7.08 2.54 -1.01
C TRP A 97 -7.06 1.03 -0.78
N ASN A 98 -8.22 0.43 -0.55
CA ASN A 98 -8.35 -1.00 -0.34
C ASN A 98 -7.90 -1.83 -1.55
N ALA A 99 -8.21 -1.37 -2.76
CA ALA A 99 -7.73 -1.99 -4.00
C ALA A 99 -6.20 -1.93 -4.12
N ILE A 100 -5.61 -0.75 -3.88
CA ILE A 100 -4.15 -0.56 -3.87
C ILE A 100 -3.49 -1.46 -2.83
N ARG A 101 -3.97 -1.44 -1.59
CA ARG A 101 -3.43 -2.22 -0.48
C ARG A 101 -3.42 -3.72 -0.81
N THR A 102 -4.53 -4.23 -1.33
CA THR A 102 -4.65 -5.64 -1.72
C THR A 102 -3.62 -6.01 -2.78
N LYS A 103 -3.52 -5.20 -3.85
CA LYS A 103 -2.60 -5.46 -4.96
C LYS A 103 -1.14 -5.26 -4.56
N HIS A 104 -0.85 -4.32 -3.66
CA HIS A 104 0.47 -4.11 -3.09
C HIS A 104 0.95 -5.33 -2.35
N TRP A 105 0.12 -5.89 -1.46
CA TRP A 105 0.48 -7.09 -0.70
C TRP A 105 0.67 -8.32 -1.60
N GLU A 106 -0.11 -8.45 -2.68
CA GLU A 106 0.12 -9.48 -3.69
C GLU A 106 1.54 -9.39 -4.28
N GLY A 107 1.94 -8.21 -4.75
CA GLY A 107 3.29 -7.97 -5.28
C GLY A 107 4.40 -8.13 -4.23
N PHE A 108 4.19 -7.60 -3.03
CA PHE A 108 5.13 -7.68 -1.93
C PHE A 108 5.42 -9.13 -1.53
N MET A 109 4.38 -9.95 -1.40
CA MET A 109 4.51 -11.37 -1.07
C MET A 109 5.18 -12.14 -2.21
N LEU A 110 4.80 -11.87 -3.46
CA LEU A 110 5.41 -12.50 -4.64
C LEU A 110 6.93 -12.24 -4.70
N ALA A 111 7.38 -11.00 -4.47
CA ALA A 111 8.81 -10.70 -4.42
C ALA A 111 9.50 -11.30 -3.19
N SER A 112 8.87 -11.23 -2.01
CA SER A 112 9.46 -11.71 -0.76
C SER A 112 9.66 -13.22 -0.73
N GLU A 113 8.63 -13.97 -1.15
CA GLU A 113 8.71 -15.42 -1.30
C GLU A 113 9.66 -15.80 -2.43
N GLY A 114 9.57 -15.15 -3.60
CA GLY A 114 10.48 -15.46 -4.71
C GLY A 114 11.95 -15.24 -4.36
N ARG A 115 12.24 -14.18 -3.62
CA ARG A 115 13.59 -13.95 -3.08
C ARG A 115 14.04 -15.11 -2.19
N ARG A 116 13.16 -15.64 -1.34
CA ARG A 116 13.46 -16.79 -0.45
C ARG A 116 13.71 -18.05 -1.27
N GLU A 117 12.86 -18.35 -2.25
CA GLU A 117 13.00 -19.53 -3.12
C GLU A 117 14.30 -19.46 -3.94
N ALA A 118 14.63 -18.29 -4.52
CA ALA A 118 15.89 -18.09 -5.24
C ALA A 118 17.12 -18.26 -4.31
N ASN A 119 17.05 -17.74 -3.09
CA ASN A 119 18.10 -17.94 -2.10
C ASN A 119 18.28 -19.42 -1.72
N ALA A 120 17.18 -20.18 -1.59
CA ALA A 120 17.20 -21.60 -1.29
C ALA A 120 17.92 -22.40 -2.38
N ILE A 121 17.65 -22.11 -3.66
CA ILE A 121 18.37 -22.71 -4.81
C ILE A 121 19.88 -22.45 -4.69
N SER A 122 20.27 -21.19 -4.45
CA SER A 122 21.69 -20.81 -4.29
C SER A 122 22.35 -21.58 -3.13
N ALA A 123 21.67 -21.70 -2.00
CA ALA A 123 22.15 -22.39 -0.81
C ALA A 123 22.27 -23.91 -1.02
N ASP A 124 21.27 -24.55 -1.62
CA ASP A 124 21.27 -25.99 -1.88
C ASP A 124 22.40 -26.36 -2.84
N VAL A 125 22.49 -25.65 -3.97
CA VAL A 125 23.53 -25.87 -4.98
C VAL A 125 24.93 -25.64 -4.38
N LEU A 126 25.09 -24.63 -3.52
CA LEU A 126 26.34 -24.41 -2.79
C LEU A 126 26.67 -25.58 -1.85
N SER A 127 25.69 -26.02 -1.07
CA SER A 127 25.85 -27.08 -0.06
C SER A 127 26.23 -28.43 -0.68
N TRP A 128 25.83 -28.68 -1.93
CA TRP A 128 26.17 -29.91 -2.67
C TRP A 128 27.66 -30.20 -2.72
N ARG A 129 28.50 -29.17 -2.64
CA ARG A 129 29.97 -29.33 -2.54
C ARG A 129 30.37 -30.28 -1.41
N ARG A 130 29.72 -30.22 -0.26
CA ARG A 130 30.15 -30.88 0.98
C ARG A 130 30.13 -32.41 0.90
N TYR A 131 29.40 -32.96 -0.07
CA TYR A 131 29.20 -34.40 -0.19
C TYR A 131 29.93 -35.02 -1.39
N LEU A 132 30.69 -34.21 -2.13
CA LEU A 132 31.50 -34.66 -3.25
C LEU A 132 32.69 -35.50 -2.79
N ARG A 133 33.18 -36.37 -3.68
CA ARG A 133 34.43 -37.11 -3.44
C ARG A 133 35.61 -36.13 -3.35
N PRO A 134 36.71 -36.47 -2.63
CA PRO A 134 37.87 -35.59 -2.49
C PRO A 134 38.40 -35.04 -3.83
N GLN A 135 38.50 -35.87 -4.87
CA GLN A 135 38.91 -35.47 -6.22
C GLN A 135 38.00 -34.41 -6.90
N TRP A 136 36.72 -34.34 -6.51
CA TRP A 136 35.76 -33.34 -6.98
C TRP A 136 35.75 -32.06 -6.11
N SER A 137 36.40 -32.10 -4.95
CA SER A 137 36.41 -31.01 -3.96
C SER A 137 37.59 -30.05 -4.10
N VAL A 138 38.66 -30.47 -4.78
CA VAL A 138 39.95 -29.78 -4.94
C VAL A 138 39.95 -28.79 -6.13
N SER A 139 39.08 -28.99 -7.12
CA SER A 139 38.98 -28.21 -8.37
C SER A 139 38.42 -26.80 -8.23
N ASP A 140 38.09 -26.34 -7.01
CA ASP A 140 37.68 -24.96 -6.73
C ASP A 140 38.82 -23.94 -6.98
N TYR A 141 40.06 -24.41 -7.08
CA TYR A 141 41.27 -23.60 -7.30
C TYR A 141 41.84 -23.68 -8.71
N ASP A 142 41.25 -24.49 -9.59
CA ASP A 142 41.74 -24.63 -10.96
C ASP A 142 41.21 -23.47 -11.81
N SER A 143 42.06 -22.48 -12.06
CA SER A 143 41.74 -21.30 -12.87
C SER A 143 41.27 -21.66 -14.28
N SER A 144 41.57 -22.87 -14.75
CA SER A 144 41.12 -23.45 -16.02
C SER A 144 39.61 -23.71 -16.09
N CYS A 145 38.95 -24.02 -14.96
CA CYS A 145 37.49 -24.18 -14.93
C CYS A 145 36.76 -22.83 -14.74
N SER A 146 37.48 -21.74 -14.47
CA SER A 146 36.88 -20.42 -14.24
C SER A 146 36.16 -19.91 -15.49
N SER A 147 35.07 -19.19 -15.27
CA SER A 147 34.37 -18.53 -16.36
C SER A 147 33.89 -17.14 -15.94
N THR A 148 34.33 -16.16 -16.72
CA THR A 148 33.91 -14.77 -16.65
C THR A 148 32.53 -14.65 -17.29
N TRP A 149 31.54 -14.28 -16.49
CA TRP A 149 30.19 -14.03 -16.98
C TRP A 149 29.67 -12.76 -16.35
N GLN A 150 29.23 -11.83 -17.20
CA GLN A 150 28.43 -10.66 -16.81
C GLN A 150 26.99 -10.94 -17.22
N THR A 151 26.06 -10.85 -16.29
CA THR A 151 24.63 -10.86 -16.58
C THR A 151 24.09 -9.46 -16.32
N SER A 152 23.64 -8.77 -17.38
CA SER A 152 23.01 -7.44 -17.30
C SER A 152 21.48 -7.47 -17.35
N GLU A 153 20.89 -8.65 -17.53
CA GLU A 153 19.44 -8.83 -17.68
C GLU A 153 18.69 -8.37 -16.42
N ARG A 154 17.60 -7.61 -16.62
CA ARG A 154 16.76 -7.06 -15.53
C ARG A 154 15.31 -7.56 -15.58
N ASN A 155 14.90 -8.24 -16.66
CA ASN A 155 13.58 -8.83 -16.78
C ASN A 155 13.45 -10.12 -15.93
N ILE A 156 12.48 -10.15 -15.00
CA ILE A 156 12.27 -11.28 -14.08
C ILE A 156 11.93 -12.57 -14.83
N THR A 157 11.09 -12.48 -15.87
CA THR A 157 10.69 -13.65 -16.67
C THR A 157 11.89 -14.29 -17.34
N VAL A 158 12.73 -13.47 -17.99
CA VAL A 158 13.96 -13.96 -18.64
C VAL A 158 14.94 -14.54 -17.61
N MET A 159 15.11 -13.91 -16.45
CA MET A 159 15.96 -14.44 -15.38
C MET A 159 15.48 -15.80 -14.88
N TYR A 160 14.18 -15.96 -14.65
CA TYR A 160 13.61 -17.26 -14.28
C TYR A 160 13.85 -18.31 -15.35
N GLU A 161 13.61 -17.99 -16.63
CA GLU A 161 13.77 -18.95 -17.73
C GLU A 161 15.22 -19.41 -17.87
N ASN A 162 16.17 -18.49 -17.75
CA ASN A 162 17.59 -18.80 -17.73
C ASN A 162 17.98 -19.68 -16.54
N LEU A 163 17.47 -19.36 -15.33
CA LEU A 163 17.70 -20.16 -14.15
C LEU A 163 17.14 -21.59 -14.31
N ALA A 164 15.90 -21.73 -14.78
CA ALA A 164 15.25 -23.02 -14.99
C ALA A 164 16.01 -23.86 -16.04
N LYS A 165 16.45 -23.23 -17.13
CA LYS A 165 17.28 -23.87 -18.15
C LYS A 165 18.60 -24.38 -17.55
N ASP A 166 19.33 -23.55 -16.81
CA ASP A 166 20.61 -23.94 -16.24
C ASP A 166 20.47 -25.02 -15.16
N VAL A 167 19.39 -24.99 -14.38
CA VAL A 167 19.06 -26.05 -13.43
C VAL A 167 18.86 -27.38 -14.16
N ASN A 168 18.11 -27.38 -15.27
CA ASN A 168 17.93 -28.58 -16.08
C ASN A 168 19.25 -29.08 -16.67
N VAL A 169 20.10 -28.19 -17.20
CA VAL A 169 21.43 -28.54 -17.72
C VAL A 169 22.29 -29.17 -16.61
N LEU A 170 22.35 -28.56 -15.43
CA LEU A 170 23.12 -29.07 -14.29
C LEU A 170 22.68 -30.47 -13.88
N PHE A 171 21.37 -30.72 -13.76
CA PHE A 171 20.86 -32.02 -13.33
C PHE A 171 20.92 -33.08 -14.42
N ASN A 172 20.82 -32.72 -15.71
CA ASN A 172 21.05 -33.65 -16.82
C ASN A 172 22.50 -34.13 -16.84
N LEU A 173 23.47 -33.21 -16.75
CA LEU A 173 24.89 -33.54 -16.68
C LEU A 173 25.19 -34.44 -15.47
N CYS A 174 24.63 -34.05 -14.32
CA CYS A 174 24.78 -34.82 -13.09
C CYS A 174 24.27 -36.26 -13.20
N LYS A 175 23.10 -36.46 -13.81
CA LYS A 175 22.51 -37.79 -14.04
C LYS A 175 23.33 -38.60 -15.04
N GLN A 176 23.76 -37.97 -16.14
CA GLN A 176 24.55 -38.62 -17.20
C GLN A 176 25.89 -39.16 -16.68
N HIS A 177 26.53 -38.43 -15.76
CA HIS A 177 27.85 -38.79 -15.23
C HIS A 177 27.81 -39.38 -13.81
N ASN A 178 26.63 -39.80 -13.32
CA ASN A 178 26.44 -40.42 -11.99
C ASN A 178 27.08 -39.61 -10.84
N ILE A 179 26.93 -38.29 -10.87
CA ILE A 179 27.46 -37.40 -9.83
C ILE A 179 26.73 -37.67 -8.50
N LYS A 180 27.51 -37.83 -7.43
CA LYS A 180 27.01 -38.22 -6.11
C LYS A 180 25.94 -37.23 -5.58
N HIS A 181 24.87 -37.76 -4.98
CA HIS A 181 23.74 -37.02 -4.44
C HIS A 181 22.92 -36.22 -5.46
N CYS A 182 22.97 -36.59 -6.75
CA CYS A 182 22.18 -35.96 -7.81
C CYS A 182 20.69 -35.82 -7.47
N ASP A 183 20.05 -36.96 -7.16
CA ASP A 183 18.61 -37.01 -6.93
C ASP A 183 18.22 -36.21 -5.68
N PHE A 184 18.99 -36.32 -4.61
CA PHE A 184 18.77 -35.57 -3.37
C PHE A 184 18.74 -34.05 -3.61
N TYR A 185 19.66 -33.51 -4.41
CA TYR A 185 19.69 -32.07 -4.69
C TYR A 185 18.66 -31.65 -5.74
N ARG A 186 18.36 -32.51 -6.71
CA ARG A 186 17.26 -32.26 -7.65
C ARG A 186 15.94 -32.10 -6.92
N ASP A 187 15.64 -33.04 -6.01
CA ASP A 187 14.36 -33.06 -5.29
C ASP A 187 14.19 -31.86 -4.35
N ARG A 188 15.30 -31.23 -3.91
CA ARG A 188 15.29 -29.97 -3.14
C ARG A 188 15.16 -28.73 -4.02
N VAL A 189 15.86 -28.68 -5.16
CA VAL A 189 15.90 -27.49 -6.03
C VAL A 189 14.65 -27.37 -6.91
N THR A 190 14.10 -28.47 -7.41
CA THR A 190 12.96 -28.48 -8.34
C THR A 190 11.72 -27.78 -7.80
N PRO A 191 11.28 -27.98 -6.53
CA PRO A 191 10.15 -27.25 -5.96
C PRO A 191 10.35 -25.73 -5.96
N HIS A 192 11.55 -25.26 -5.63
CA HIS A 192 11.89 -23.82 -5.63
C HIS A 192 11.81 -23.23 -7.03
N VAL A 193 12.35 -23.93 -8.05
CA VAL A 193 12.23 -23.51 -9.45
C VAL A 193 10.77 -23.47 -9.88
N SER A 194 9.98 -24.51 -9.57
CA SER A 194 8.56 -24.54 -9.92
C SER A 194 7.78 -23.38 -9.29
N TRP A 195 8.08 -23.02 -8.05
CA TRP A 195 7.44 -21.87 -7.39
C TRP A 195 7.81 -20.56 -8.09
N LEU A 196 9.10 -20.39 -8.45
CA LEU A 196 9.61 -19.16 -9.08
C LEU A 196 8.94 -18.83 -10.42
N ASN A 197 8.29 -19.80 -11.08
CA ASN A 197 7.49 -19.53 -12.27
C ASN A 197 6.37 -18.50 -12.02
N LYS A 198 5.86 -18.40 -10.78
CA LYS A 198 4.87 -17.38 -10.40
C LYS A 198 5.41 -15.96 -10.54
N THR A 199 6.73 -15.76 -10.44
CA THR A 199 7.32 -14.41 -10.51
C THR A 199 7.21 -13.78 -11.90
N LYS A 200 6.87 -14.57 -12.94
CA LYS A 200 6.56 -14.05 -14.29
C LYS A 200 5.39 -13.06 -14.32
N THR A 201 4.46 -13.15 -13.37
CA THR A 201 3.30 -12.24 -13.32
C THR A 201 3.61 -10.92 -12.64
N PHE A 202 4.85 -10.70 -12.18
CA PHE A 202 5.23 -9.52 -11.40
C PHE A 202 5.00 -8.21 -12.16
N ASP A 203 5.40 -8.16 -13.44
CA ASP A 203 5.23 -6.95 -14.27
C ASP A 203 3.74 -6.58 -14.44
N ALA A 204 2.84 -7.57 -14.49
CA ALA A 204 1.40 -7.33 -14.54
C ALA A 204 0.84 -6.78 -13.21
N VAL A 205 1.41 -7.21 -12.07
CA VAL A 205 1.07 -6.65 -10.75
C VAL A 205 1.54 -5.19 -10.67
N GLU A 206 2.77 -4.89 -11.10
CA GLU A 206 3.29 -3.51 -11.13
C GLU A 206 2.45 -2.61 -12.02
N ALA A 207 2.14 -3.04 -13.25
CA ALA A 207 1.29 -2.27 -14.16
C ALA A 207 -0.08 -1.99 -13.56
N LYS A 208 -0.70 -2.99 -12.89
CA LYS A 208 -2.00 -2.79 -12.25
C LYS A 208 -1.92 -1.83 -11.07
N LEU A 209 -0.85 -1.88 -10.29
CA LEU A 209 -0.62 -0.93 -9.19
C LEU A 209 -0.46 0.50 -9.70
N ASP A 210 0.32 0.71 -10.76
CA ASP A 210 0.51 2.04 -11.35
C ASP A 210 -0.82 2.63 -11.87
N GLU A 211 -1.67 1.79 -12.48
CA GLU A 211 -3.04 2.18 -12.87
C GLU A 211 -3.89 2.57 -11.66
N LEU A 212 -3.87 1.75 -10.60
CA LEU A 212 -4.64 1.99 -9.37
C LEU A 212 -4.19 3.28 -8.67
N TYR A 213 -2.88 3.55 -8.60
CA TYR A 213 -2.36 4.79 -8.02
C TYR A 213 -2.88 6.01 -8.77
N ARG A 214 -2.83 6.01 -10.12
CA ARG A 214 -3.34 7.12 -10.93
C ARG A 214 -4.82 7.39 -10.65
N LEU A 215 -5.65 6.34 -10.65
CA LEU A 215 -7.09 6.45 -10.39
C LEU A 215 -7.39 6.93 -8.96
N ALA A 216 -6.62 6.46 -7.98
CA ALA A 216 -6.78 6.86 -6.59
C ALA A 216 -6.40 8.33 -6.37
N GLU A 217 -5.36 8.83 -7.05
CA GLU A 217 -4.99 10.25 -7.00
C GLU A 217 -6.08 11.15 -7.59
N GLU A 218 -6.70 10.76 -8.70
CA GLU A 218 -7.86 11.47 -9.27
C GLU A 218 -9.04 11.48 -8.29
N THR A 219 -9.31 10.33 -7.66
CA THR A 219 -10.38 10.19 -6.67
C THR A 219 -10.12 11.05 -5.44
N LEU A 220 -8.87 11.10 -4.96
CA LEU A 220 -8.47 11.90 -3.81
C LEU A 220 -8.63 13.40 -4.09
N LYS A 221 -8.21 13.86 -5.26
CA LYS A 221 -8.41 15.26 -5.69
C LYS A 221 -9.88 15.64 -5.72
N LYS A 222 -10.74 14.77 -6.25
CA LYS A 222 -12.18 15.00 -6.27
C LYS A 222 -12.76 15.08 -4.85
N ALA A 223 -12.39 14.16 -3.97
CA ALA A 223 -12.83 14.17 -2.57
C ALA A 223 -12.35 15.43 -1.82
N GLN A 224 -11.15 15.93 -2.11
CA GLN A 224 -10.65 17.21 -1.55
C GLN A 224 -11.49 18.40 -2.04
N MET A 225 -11.83 18.44 -3.33
CA MET A 225 -12.73 19.49 -3.86
C MET A 225 -14.10 19.45 -3.19
N GLU A 226 -14.69 18.25 -3.07
CA GLU A 226 -15.97 18.04 -2.39
C GLU A 226 -15.91 18.45 -0.91
N LYS A 227 -14.80 18.17 -0.23
CA LYS A 227 -14.57 18.59 1.16
C LYS A 227 -14.48 20.12 1.29
N ASN A 228 -13.79 20.80 0.38
CA ASN A 228 -13.69 22.26 0.41
C ASN A 228 -15.07 22.91 0.23
N VAL A 229 -15.88 22.40 -0.70
CA VAL A 229 -17.26 22.87 -0.90
C VAL A 229 -18.12 22.58 0.34
N PHE A 230 -17.93 21.41 0.96
CA PHE A 230 -18.61 21.08 2.21
C PHE A 230 -18.26 22.07 3.33
N ASP A 231 -16.98 22.38 3.52
CA ASP A 231 -16.53 23.33 4.53
C ASP A 231 -17.07 24.75 4.30
N GLU A 232 -17.10 25.18 3.04
CA GLU A 232 -17.70 26.47 2.67
C GLU A 232 -19.20 26.52 2.99
N LYS A 233 -19.93 25.44 2.70
CA LYS A 233 -21.36 25.32 3.08
C LYS A 233 -21.54 25.38 4.59
N VAL A 234 -20.70 24.69 5.36
CA VAL A 234 -20.75 24.70 6.83
C VAL A 234 -20.48 26.11 7.35
N PHE A 235 -19.46 26.79 6.81
CA PHE A 235 -19.14 28.17 7.16
C PHE A 235 -20.32 29.13 6.89
N ILE A 236 -20.91 29.07 5.69
CA ILE A 236 -22.09 29.88 5.34
C ILE A 236 -23.26 29.57 6.28
N GLY A 237 -23.47 28.29 6.60
CA GLY A 237 -24.48 27.86 7.58
C GLY A 237 -24.27 28.50 8.94
N CYS A 238 -23.07 28.41 9.51
CA CYS A 238 -22.76 29.03 10.80
C CYS A 238 -22.98 30.56 10.78
N GLU A 239 -22.52 31.26 9.74
CA GLU A 239 -22.69 32.72 9.65
C GLU A 239 -24.15 33.14 9.54
N LEU A 240 -24.98 32.35 8.85
CA LEU A 240 -26.42 32.58 8.78
C LEU A 240 -27.11 32.27 10.12
N GLU A 241 -26.71 31.22 10.83
CA GLU A 241 -27.21 30.93 12.18
C GLU A 241 -26.91 32.08 13.15
N LYS A 242 -25.68 32.60 13.19
CA LYS A 242 -25.31 33.75 14.04
C LYS A 242 -26.18 34.97 13.75
N LYS A 243 -26.43 35.27 12.48
CA LYS A 243 -27.30 36.39 12.10
C LYS A 243 -28.74 36.17 12.53
N LEU A 244 -29.27 34.95 12.36
CA LEU A 244 -30.62 34.61 12.79
C LEU A 244 -30.75 34.64 14.32
N ASP A 245 -29.69 34.28 15.07
CA ASP A 245 -29.63 34.41 16.52
C ASP A 245 -29.71 35.87 16.99
N ILE A 246 -28.97 36.79 16.35
CA ILE A 246 -29.07 38.24 16.65
C ILE A 246 -30.50 38.74 16.41
N VAL A 247 -31.13 38.33 15.30
CA VAL A 247 -32.51 38.71 15.00
C VAL A 247 -33.46 38.12 16.05
N ARG A 248 -33.32 36.84 16.42
CA ARG A 248 -34.11 36.21 17.48
C ARG A 248 -34.00 37.01 18.78
N ASP A 249 -32.79 37.32 19.22
CA ASP A 249 -32.55 38.02 20.48
C ASP A 249 -33.10 39.45 20.45
N THR A 250 -33.03 40.11 19.29
CA THR A 250 -33.65 41.44 19.06
C THR A 250 -35.17 41.36 19.20
N PHE A 251 -35.83 40.38 18.56
CA PHE A 251 -37.28 40.19 18.66
C PHE A 251 -37.71 39.84 20.10
N LEU A 252 -36.92 39.03 20.82
CA LEU A 252 -37.16 38.75 22.24
C LEU A 252 -37.02 40.01 23.11
N GLY A 253 -36.01 40.85 22.84
CA GLY A 253 -35.83 42.13 23.53
C GLY A 253 -37.00 43.08 23.28
N LEU A 254 -37.43 43.23 22.03
CA LEU A 254 -38.59 44.05 21.67
C LEU A 254 -39.88 43.56 22.33
N LYS A 255 -40.08 42.24 22.40
CA LYS A 255 -41.22 41.65 23.10
C LYS A 255 -41.23 42.07 24.57
N LYS A 256 -40.09 41.91 25.25
CA LYS A 256 -39.96 42.27 26.67
C LYS A 256 -40.24 43.75 26.91
N ILE A 257 -39.68 44.63 26.08
CA ILE A 257 -39.93 46.08 26.18
C ILE A 257 -41.44 46.39 26.01
N ALA A 258 -42.11 45.77 25.03
CA ALA A 258 -43.54 45.99 24.81
C ALA A 258 -44.40 45.46 25.97
N GLU A 259 -44.03 44.31 26.54
CA GLU A 259 -44.66 43.75 27.75
C GLU A 259 -44.46 44.69 28.96
N ASP A 260 -43.25 45.21 29.16
CA ASP A 260 -42.92 46.17 30.23
C ASP A 260 -43.71 47.48 30.09
N VAL A 261 -43.83 48.02 28.86
CA VAL A 261 -44.65 49.22 28.57
C VAL A 261 -46.13 48.97 28.90
N THR A 262 -46.65 47.79 28.54
CA THR A 262 -48.04 47.40 28.82
C THR A 262 -48.28 47.30 30.33
N GLY A 263 -47.33 46.73 31.08
CA GLY A 263 -47.42 46.62 32.54
C GLY A 263 -47.32 47.98 33.24
N MET A 264 -46.40 48.85 32.80
CA MET A 264 -46.24 50.18 33.36
C MET A 264 -47.45 51.06 33.09
N GLU A 265 -48.04 50.99 31.89
CA GLU A 265 -49.27 51.69 31.54
C GLU A 265 -50.44 51.24 32.43
N ALA A 266 -50.61 49.94 32.63
CA ALA A 266 -51.65 49.42 33.50
C ALA A 266 -51.50 49.91 34.96
N GLY A 267 -50.26 49.99 35.46
CA GLY A 267 -49.98 50.54 36.79
C GLY A 267 -50.24 52.04 36.89
N LEU A 268 -49.85 52.83 35.87
CA LEU A 268 -50.11 54.26 35.81
C LEU A 268 -51.61 54.57 35.71
N ALA A 269 -52.35 53.80 34.90
CA ALA A 269 -53.80 53.92 34.79
C ALA A 269 -54.48 53.67 36.15
N GLN A 270 -54.06 52.65 36.89
CA GLN A 270 -54.59 52.40 38.23
C GLN A 270 -54.32 53.56 39.19
N ILE A 271 -53.09 54.10 39.20
CA ILE A 271 -52.74 55.25 40.03
C ILE A 271 -53.57 56.49 39.63
N ALA A 272 -53.76 56.71 38.33
CA ALA A 272 -54.58 57.81 37.81
C ALA A 272 -56.04 57.69 38.27
N ASP A 273 -56.63 56.50 38.20
CA ASP A 273 -57.99 56.22 38.67
C ASP A 273 -58.10 56.48 40.19
N GLU A 274 -57.15 55.99 40.99
CA GLU A 274 -57.09 56.22 42.44
C GLU A 274 -56.98 57.72 42.78
N LEU A 275 -56.15 58.46 42.04
CA LEU A 275 -56.00 59.91 42.19
C LEU A 275 -57.26 60.67 41.79
N GLN A 276 -57.94 60.29 40.71
CA GLN A 276 -59.21 60.90 40.31
C GLN A 276 -60.30 60.69 41.37
N VAL A 277 -60.44 59.45 41.88
CA VAL A 277 -61.39 59.15 42.96
C VAL A 277 -61.09 60.00 44.19
N LYS A 278 -59.81 60.14 44.56
CA LYS A 278 -59.39 60.95 45.70
C LYS A 278 -59.61 62.45 45.48
N ALA A 279 -59.27 63.00 44.31
CA ALA A 279 -59.48 64.39 43.97
C ALA A 279 -60.97 64.76 44.02
N LYS A 280 -61.83 63.89 43.48
CA LYS A 280 -63.29 64.02 43.54
C LYS A 280 -63.80 64.03 44.98
N SER A 281 -63.26 63.17 45.84
CA SER A 281 -63.62 63.12 47.28
C SER A 281 -63.26 64.41 48.03
N LEU A 282 -62.28 65.16 47.53
CA LEU A 282 -61.80 66.42 48.11
C LEU A 282 -62.49 67.66 47.50
N GLY A 283 -63.50 67.48 46.65
CA GLY A 283 -64.24 68.59 46.03
C GLY A 283 -63.46 69.32 44.93
N MET A 284 -62.38 68.74 44.41
CA MET A 284 -61.65 69.29 43.27
C MET A 284 -62.40 68.93 41.97
N SER A 285 -62.46 69.88 41.02
CA SER A 285 -62.96 69.62 39.67
C SER A 285 -62.09 68.59 38.95
N ASP A 286 -62.68 67.83 38.03
CA ASP A 286 -62.06 66.69 37.35
C ASP A 286 -60.62 66.99 36.89
N VAL A 287 -59.67 66.24 37.46
CA VAL A 287 -58.27 66.28 37.04
C VAL A 287 -58.16 65.47 35.75
N ALA A 288 -57.95 66.16 34.63
CA ALA A 288 -57.70 65.52 33.35
C ALA A 288 -56.32 64.84 33.37
N VAL A 289 -56.33 63.51 33.35
CA VAL A 289 -55.13 62.70 33.11
C VAL A 289 -55.09 62.36 31.62
N ALA A 290 -53.91 62.46 31.00
CA ALA A 290 -53.76 62.13 29.58
C ALA A 290 -54.06 60.65 29.34
N ASP A 291 -54.85 60.35 28.30
CA ASP A 291 -55.20 58.98 27.92
C ASP A 291 -53.97 58.21 27.40
N THR A 292 -53.63 57.13 28.09
CA THR A 292 -52.51 56.23 27.75
C THR A 292 -52.96 54.97 27.01
N GLN A 293 -54.26 54.77 26.77
CA GLN A 293 -54.82 53.56 26.17
C GLN A 293 -54.27 53.31 24.76
N HIS A 294 -53.96 54.38 24.01
CA HIS A 294 -53.31 54.28 22.71
C HIS A 294 -51.91 53.62 22.80
N VAL A 295 -51.13 53.93 23.84
CA VAL A 295 -49.80 53.37 24.08
C VAL A 295 -49.90 51.87 24.38
N ARG A 296 -50.84 51.48 25.23
CA ARG A 296 -51.14 50.06 25.53
C ARG A 296 -51.56 49.29 24.27
N HIS A 297 -52.44 49.87 23.46
CA HIS A 297 -52.88 49.25 22.22
C HIS A 297 -51.73 49.02 21.23
N MET A 298 -50.84 50.02 21.06
CA MET A 298 -49.65 49.87 20.22
C MET A 298 -48.70 48.80 20.75
N ALA A 299 -48.44 48.76 22.05
CA ALA A 299 -47.57 47.76 22.67
C ALA A 299 -48.12 46.33 22.48
N ASN A 300 -49.41 46.12 22.70
CA ASN A 300 -50.07 44.83 22.45
C ASN A 300 -49.95 44.39 20.98
N LYS A 301 -50.19 45.32 20.04
CA LYS A 301 -50.06 45.03 18.60
C LYS A 301 -48.63 44.64 18.21
N VAL A 302 -47.63 45.22 18.85
CA VAL A 302 -46.22 44.86 18.67
C VAL A 302 -45.96 43.43 19.17
N VAL A 303 -46.43 43.08 20.37
CA VAL A 303 -46.31 41.71 20.91
C VAL A 303 -46.97 40.68 19.99
N GLU A 304 -48.19 40.96 19.52
CA GLU A 304 -48.93 40.10 18.58
C GLU A 304 -48.18 39.91 17.25
N SER A 305 -47.48 40.94 16.77
CA SER A 305 -46.72 40.89 15.52
C SER A 305 -45.36 40.18 15.66
N ILE A 306 -44.73 40.26 16.84
CA ILE A 306 -43.43 39.65 17.12
C ILE A 306 -43.52 38.12 17.14
N PHE A 307 -44.60 37.55 17.71
CA PHE A 307 -44.70 36.11 17.90
C PHE A 307 -44.65 35.29 16.58
N PRO A 308 -45.43 35.63 15.53
CA PRO A 308 -45.33 34.97 14.23
C PRO A 308 -43.97 35.15 13.56
N ALA A 309 -43.31 36.30 13.74
CA ALA A 309 -41.98 36.55 13.19
C ALA A 309 -40.92 35.65 13.86
N LEU A 310 -40.97 35.52 15.20
CA LEU A 310 -40.09 34.65 15.96
C LEU A 310 -40.28 33.17 15.56
N GLN A 311 -41.52 32.73 15.39
CA GLN A 311 -41.84 31.40 14.88
C GLN A 311 -41.22 31.11 13.51
N ARG A 312 -41.29 32.08 12.58
CA ARG A 312 -40.65 31.94 11.25
C ARG A 312 -39.13 31.87 11.33
N ILE A 313 -38.50 32.66 12.20
CA ILE A 313 -37.05 32.63 12.42
C ILE A 313 -36.64 31.26 12.96
N LEU A 314 -37.31 30.77 14.00
CA LEU A 314 -37.01 29.46 14.60
C LEU A 314 -37.24 28.32 13.60
N ALA A 315 -38.27 28.39 12.76
CA ALA A 315 -38.52 27.41 11.70
C ALA A 315 -37.44 27.45 10.60
N ALA A 316 -36.91 28.63 10.25
CA ALA A 316 -35.82 28.75 9.30
C ALA A 316 -34.49 28.17 9.85
N MET A 317 -34.24 28.34 11.16
CA MET A 317 -33.06 27.83 11.84
C MET A 317 -33.13 26.31 12.09
N TYR A 318 -34.20 25.85 12.73
CA TYR A 318 -34.29 24.50 13.32
C TYR A 318 -35.41 23.64 12.73
N GLY A 319 -36.15 24.14 11.73
CA GLY A 319 -37.25 23.41 11.13
C GLY A 319 -36.81 22.09 10.48
N SER A 320 -37.63 21.06 10.62
CA SER A 320 -37.44 19.77 9.93
C SER A 320 -37.99 19.78 8.50
N THR A 321 -38.52 20.91 8.02
CA THR A 321 -39.08 21.07 6.68
C THR A 321 -37.99 21.34 5.65
N ASN A 322 -38.29 21.11 4.36
CA ASN A 322 -37.41 21.37 3.20
C ASN A 322 -36.92 22.84 3.08
N SER A 323 -37.38 23.73 3.95
CA SER A 323 -37.10 25.16 3.97
C SER A 323 -36.10 25.58 5.05
N SER A 324 -35.60 24.66 5.88
CA SER A 324 -34.60 25.03 6.88
C SER A 324 -33.22 25.24 6.27
N LEU A 325 -32.44 26.12 6.88
CA LEU A 325 -31.10 26.51 6.43
C LEU A 325 -30.21 25.30 6.14
N HIS A 326 -30.16 24.34 7.08
CA HIS A 326 -29.33 23.15 6.95
C HIS A 326 -29.78 22.20 5.82
N THR A 327 -31.08 22.16 5.54
CA THR A 327 -31.63 21.37 4.43
C THR A 327 -31.28 22.02 3.09
N LEU A 328 -31.37 23.35 3.00
CA LEU A 328 -31.02 24.12 1.80
C LEU A 328 -29.53 24.01 1.45
N LEU A 329 -28.66 24.00 2.46
CA LEU A 329 -27.21 23.85 2.26
C LEU A 329 -26.82 22.46 1.77
N ASN A 330 -27.71 21.48 1.90
CA ASN A 330 -27.57 20.11 1.39
C ASN A 330 -26.13 19.60 1.59
N TYR A 331 -25.77 19.40 2.84
CA TYR A 331 -24.42 19.03 3.25
C TYR A 331 -24.00 17.61 2.82
N GLY A 332 -24.95 16.78 2.38
CA GLY A 332 -24.67 15.40 1.98
C GLY A 332 -24.43 14.47 3.17
N LYS A 333 -23.89 13.28 2.89
CA LYS A 333 -23.60 12.25 3.92
C LYS A 333 -22.12 11.84 3.96
N ASP A 334 -21.32 12.35 3.03
CA ASP A 334 -19.95 11.89 2.81
C ASP A 334 -18.95 12.45 3.82
N PHE A 335 -19.32 13.53 4.51
CA PHE A 335 -18.52 14.14 5.57
C PHE A 335 -19.34 14.34 6.84
N LYS A 336 -18.68 14.28 8.00
CA LYS A 336 -19.31 14.58 9.28
C LYS A 336 -19.52 16.09 9.43
N HIS A 337 -20.66 16.46 10.01
CA HIS A 337 -21.03 17.83 10.28
C HIS A 337 -20.62 18.17 11.71
N ASP A 338 -19.91 19.27 11.90
CA ASP A 338 -19.67 19.84 13.21
C ASP A 338 -20.16 21.30 13.23
N PHE A 339 -21.30 21.51 13.89
CA PHE A 339 -21.91 22.82 14.06
C PHE A 339 -21.65 23.41 15.46
N SER A 340 -20.81 22.75 16.28
CA SER A 340 -20.57 23.18 17.67
C SER A 340 -20.00 24.60 17.77
N ASN A 341 -19.29 25.04 16.73
CA ASN A 341 -18.69 26.38 16.64
C ASN A 341 -19.60 27.44 15.99
N CYS A 342 -20.85 27.09 15.64
CA CYS A 342 -21.77 28.04 15.00
C CYS A 342 -22.49 28.96 16.00
N ARG A 343 -22.55 28.61 17.29
CA ARG A 343 -23.24 29.37 18.34
C ARG A 343 -22.36 30.43 19.00
#